data_AF-A0A938SHL4-F1
#
_entry.id   AF-A0A938SHL4-F1
#
_cell.length_a   1.000
_cell.length_b   1.000
_cell.length_c   1.000
_cell.angle_alpha   90.00
_cell.angle_beta   90.00
_cell.angle_gamma   90.00
#
_symmetry.space_group_name_H-M   'P 1'
#
loop_
_entity.id
_entity.type
_entity.pdbx_description
1 polymer ?
#
loop_
_entity_poly.entity_id
_entity_poly.type
_entity_poly.pdbx_seq_one_letter_code
_entity_poly.pdbx_strand_id
1 'polypeptide(L)'
;MPLTLGEKEHWRSRIAKRIDHRIETLVAKQDPAFLQRVTEQTRDKAYQSLGIQPQRKELEQLDKDEERMNRRRNRLRAEQRAAINGTAVEEELERGGYYRGGDNLVEDAVRARASALEADILAQSELGKQVLALRAEKENLLDTVWLATCSSQIKELWAKVNALLDLSPTALEQEALKIAPVEEP
;
A
#
# COMPACT_ATOMS: atom_id res chain seq x y z
N MET A 1 -35.85 17.20 -66.53
CA MET A 1 -34.47 17.51 -66.08
C MET A 1 -34.00 16.39 -65.18
N PRO A 2 -32.75 15.91 -65.30
CA PRO A 2 -32.19 14.93 -64.38
C PRO A 2 -32.04 15.55 -62.97
N LEU A 3 -32.30 14.75 -61.93
CA LEU A 3 -32.10 15.15 -60.54
C LEU A 3 -30.66 15.62 -60.31
N THR A 4 -30.52 16.73 -59.59
CA THR A 4 -29.22 17.25 -59.15
C THR A 4 -28.58 16.28 -58.14
N LEU A 5 -27.26 16.38 -57.94
CA LEU A 5 -26.54 15.53 -56.98
C LEU A 5 -27.12 15.66 -55.56
N GLY A 6 -27.52 16.88 -55.16
CA GLY A 6 -28.12 17.16 -53.86
C GLY A 6 -29.49 16.51 -53.67
N GLU A 7 -30.34 16.52 -54.70
CA GLU A 7 -31.64 15.85 -54.65
C GLU A 7 -31.47 14.32 -54.61
N LYS A 8 -30.49 13.78 -55.33
CA LYS A 8 -30.16 12.33 -55.27
C LYS A 8 -29.71 11.92 -53.87
N GLU A 9 -28.85 12.71 -53.23
CA GLU A 9 -28.37 12.42 -51.87
C GLU A 9 -29.50 12.55 -50.83
N HIS A 10 -30.39 13.53 -50.99
CA HIS A 10 -31.59 13.69 -50.17
C HIS A 10 -32.50 12.45 -50.24
N TRP A 11 -32.80 11.97 -51.46
CA TRP A 11 -33.61 10.77 -51.66
C TRP A 11 -32.91 9.51 -51.16
N ARG A 12 -31.59 9.38 -51.36
CA ARG A 12 -30.79 8.28 -50.81
C ARG A 12 -30.92 8.21 -49.29
N SER A 13 -30.73 9.34 -48.59
CA SER A 13 -30.83 9.39 -47.13
C SER A 13 -32.23 9.03 -46.63
N ARG A 14 -33.30 9.56 -47.27
CA ARG A 14 -34.68 9.19 -46.89
C ARG A 14 -34.99 7.72 -47.10
N ILE A 15 -34.54 7.15 -48.21
CA ILE A 15 -34.76 5.73 -48.51
C ILE A 15 -33.98 4.86 -47.51
N ALA A 16 -32.73 5.20 -47.21
CA ALA A 16 -31.92 4.52 -46.19
C ALA A 16 -32.62 4.47 -44.83
N LYS A 17 -33.08 5.63 -44.32
CA LYS A 17 -33.82 5.70 -43.04
C LYS A 17 -35.07 4.82 -43.01
N ARG A 18 -35.81 4.73 -44.13
CA ARG A 18 -36.99 3.84 -44.21
C ARG A 18 -36.61 2.37 -44.18
N ILE A 19 -35.49 2.02 -44.80
CA ILE A 19 -34.94 0.65 -44.78
C ILE A 19 -34.47 0.32 -43.37
N ASP A 20 -33.71 1.20 -42.71
CA ASP A 20 -33.22 1.02 -41.34
C ASP A 20 -34.38 0.80 -40.35
N HIS A 21 -35.39 1.65 -40.41
CA HIS A 21 -36.58 1.50 -39.56
C HIS A 21 -37.31 0.17 -39.80
N ARG A 22 -37.34 -0.32 -41.04
CA ARG A 22 -37.93 -1.62 -41.37
C ARG A 22 -37.08 -2.77 -40.82
N ILE A 23 -35.75 -2.67 -40.90
CA ILE A 23 -34.81 -3.64 -40.32
C ILE A 23 -34.99 -3.70 -38.79
N GLU A 24 -34.99 -2.55 -38.13
CA GLU A 24 -35.22 -2.46 -36.68
C GLU A 24 -36.54 -3.10 -36.26
N THR A 25 -37.63 -2.79 -36.99
CA THR A 25 -38.96 -3.35 -36.69
C THR A 25 -39.00 -4.88 -36.91
N LEU A 26 -38.30 -5.40 -37.92
CA LEU A 26 -38.21 -6.83 -38.18
C LEU A 26 -37.41 -7.56 -37.09
N VAL A 27 -36.26 -7.01 -36.72
CA VAL A 27 -35.39 -7.52 -35.64
C VAL A 27 -36.13 -7.49 -34.32
N ALA A 28 -36.75 -6.38 -33.95
CA ALA A 28 -37.50 -6.26 -32.70
C ALA A 28 -38.70 -7.23 -32.60
N LYS A 29 -39.32 -7.59 -33.73
CA LYS A 29 -40.47 -8.50 -33.76
C LYS A 29 -40.10 -9.99 -33.74
N GLN A 30 -38.98 -10.36 -34.35
CA GLN A 30 -38.58 -11.77 -34.49
C GLN A 30 -37.54 -12.18 -33.46
N ASP A 31 -36.49 -11.36 -33.28
CA ASP A 31 -35.41 -11.60 -32.31
C ASP A 31 -34.63 -10.30 -32.02
N PRO A 32 -34.90 -9.64 -30.88
CA PRO A 32 -34.23 -8.40 -30.50
C PRO A 32 -32.70 -8.52 -30.38
N ALA A 33 -32.17 -9.71 -30.12
CA ALA A 33 -30.73 -9.95 -29.96
C ALA A 33 -30.03 -10.38 -31.25
N PHE A 34 -30.75 -10.50 -32.37
CA PHE A 34 -30.22 -11.06 -33.62
C PHE A 34 -28.99 -10.31 -34.12
N LEU A 35 -29.06 -8.98 -34.21
CA LEU A 35 -27.96 -8.15 -34.70
C LEU A 35 -26.74 -8.22 -33.77
N GLN A 36 -26.95 -8.31 -32.46
CA GLN A 36 -25.86 -8.47 -31.50
C GLN A 36 -25.14 -9.81 -31.71
N ARG A 37 -25.89 -10.92 -31.83
CA ARG A 37 -25.33 -12.25 -32.10
C ARG A 37 -24.57 -12.29 -33.43
N VAL A 38 -25.11 -11.68 -34.48
CA VAL A 38 -24.42 -11.57 -35.79
C VAL A 38 -23.12 -10.78 -35.65
N THR A 39 -23.11 -9.71 -34.86
CA THR A 39 -21.90 -8.91 -34.61
C THR A 39 -20.84 -9.70 -33.86
N GLU A 40 -21.24 -10.45 -32.83
CA GLU A 40 -20.33 -11.33 -32.07
C GLU A 40 -19.76 -12.43 -32.96
N GLN A 41 -20.61 -13.10 -33.76
CA GLN A 41 -20.19 -14.15 -34.68
C GLN A 41 -19.28 -13.64 -35.80
N THR A 42 -19.52 -12.43 -36.33
CA THR A 42 -18.65 -11.85 -37.36
C THR A 42 -17.29 -11.46 -36.79
N ARG A 43 -17.23 -10.94 -35.55
CA ARG A 43 -15.97 -10.75 -34.84
C ARG A 43 -15.22 -12.06 -34.64
N ASP A 44 -15.88 -13.10 -34.12
CA ASP A 44 -15.26 -14.41 -33.94
C ASP A 44 -14.70 -14.99 -35.24
N LYS A 45 -15.46 -14.90 -36.34
CA LYS A 45 -14.99 -15.30 -37.67
C LYS A 45 -13.82 -14.45 -38.16
N ALA A 46 -13.81 -13.15 -37.87
CA ALA A 46 -12.69 -12.28 -38.22
C ALA A 46 -11.41 -12.71 -37.49
N TYR A 47 -11.46 -12.93 -36.17
CA TYR A 47 -10.32 -13.44 -35.40
C TYR A 47 -9.83 -14.81 -35.91
N GLN A 48 -10.75 -15.70 -36.29
CA GLN A 48 -10.41 -16.98 -36.93
C GLN A 48 -9.73 -16.79 -38.28
N SER A 49 -10.27 -15.94 -39.16
CA SER A 49 -9.72 -15.69 -40.50
C SER A 49 -8.33 -15.05 -40.46
N LEU A 50 -8.05 -14.27 -39.43
CA LEU A 50 -6.77 -13.63 -39.20
C LEU A 50 -5.77 -14.55 -38.48
N GLY A 51 -6.19 -15.75 -38.06
CA GLY A 51 -5.34 -16.72 -37.37
C GLY A 51 -4.96 -16.32 -35.94
N ILE A 52 -5.60 -15.29 -35.36
CA ILE A 52 -5.28 -14.74 -34.03
C ILE A 52 -6.25 -15.19 -32.93
N GLN A 53 -7.16 -16.12 -33.24
CA GLN A 53 -8.11 -16.68 -32.28
C GLN A 53 -7.42 -17.34 -31.06
N PRO A 54 -6.30 -18.08 -31.19
CA PRO A 54 -5.60 -18.63 -30.03
C PRO A 54 -5.11 -17.54 -29.05
N GLN A 55 -4.50 -16.47 -29.57
CA GLN A 55 -3.98 -15.35 -28.78
C GLN A 55 -5.10 -14.60 -28.07
N ARG A 56 -6.25 -14.41 -28.72
CA ARG A 56 -7.43 -13.82 -28.06
C ARG A 56 -7.89 -14.67 -26.87
N LYS A 57 -7.98 -16.00 -27.04
CA LYS A 57 -8.39 -16.90 -25.94
C LYS A 57 -7.39 -16.87 -24.79
N GLU A 58 -6.10 -16.80 -25.10
CA GLU A 58 -5.06 -16.69 -24.08
C GLU A 58 -5.17 -15.37 -23.31
N LEU A 59 -5.39 -14.24 -24.00
CA LEU A 59 -5.65 -12.94 -23.35
C LEU A 59 -6.89 -12.99 -22.45
N GLU A 60 -8.01 -13.52 -22.94
CA GLU A 60 -9.23 -13.67 -22.11
C GLU A 60 -9.00 -14.56 -20.87
N GLN A 61 -8.10 -15.55 -20.97
CA GLN A 61 -7.72 -16.38 -19.83
C GLN A 61 -6.83 -15.63 -18.85
N LEU A 62 -5.85 -14.88 -19.35
CA LEU A 62 -4.98 -14.02 -18.53
C LEU A 62 -5.79 -12.97 -17.77
N ASP A 63 -6.77 -12.33 -18.40
CA ASP A 63 -7.65 -11.35 -17.74
C ASP A 63 -8.42 -11.99 -16.57
N LYS A 64 -8.98 -13.19 -16.77
CA LYS A 64 -9.67 -13.95 -15.70
C LYS A 64 -8.72 -14.34 -14.57
N ASP A 65 -7.51 -14.76 -14.91
CA ASP A 65 -6.50 -15.11 -13.95
C ASP A 65 -6.04 -13.88 -13.16
N GLU A 66 -5.89 -12.72 -13.80
CA GLU A 66 -5.60 -11.45 -13.16
C GLU A 66 -6.70 -11.05 -12.17
N GLU A 67 -7.97 -11.10 -12.57
CA GLU A 67 -9.10 -10.83 -11.68
C GLU A 67 -9.13 -11.77 -10.48
N ARG A 68 -8.83 -13.06 -10.68
CA ARG A 68 -8.73 -14.04 -9.60
C ARG A 68 -7.60 -13.69 -8.63
N MET A 69 -6.42 -13.36 -9.17
CA MET A 69 -5.26 -12.99 -8.36
C MET A 69 -5.47 -11.67 -7.61
N ASN A 70 -6.10 -10.69 -8.23
CA ASN A 70 -6.44 -9.41 -7.60
C ASN A 70 -7.44 -9.61 -6.45
N ARG A 71 -8.49 -10.43 -6.64
CA ARG A 71 -9.40 -10.81 -5.55
C ARG A 71 -8.67 -11.51 -4.40
N ARG A 72 -7.78 -12.45 -4.71
CA ARG A 72 -6.98 -13.14 -3.70
C ARG A 72 -6.04 -12.18 -2.95
N ARG A 73 -5.36 -11.28 -3.66
CA ARG A 73 -4.47 -10.27 -3.08
C ARG A 73 -5.23 -9.36 -2.11
N ASN A 74 -6.41 -8.89 -2.52
CA ASN A 74 -7.25 -8.03 -1.68
C ASN A 74 -7.69 -8.75 -0.41
N ARG A 75 -8.07 -10.03 -0.52
CA ARG A 75 -8.41 -10.86 0.64
C ARG A 75 -7.22 -11.05 1.59
N LEU A 76 -6.03 -11.37 1.06
CA LEU A 76 -4.83 -11.53 1.88
C LEU A 76 -4.45 -10.23 2.61
N ARG A 77 -4.58 -9.07 1.96
CA ARG A 77 -4.35 -7.77 2.61
C ARG A 77 -5.35 -7.53 3.74
N ALA A 78 -6.62 -7.88 3.54
CA ALA A 78 -7.63 -7.78 4.59
C ALA A 78 -7.33 -8.75 5.76
N GLU A 79 -6.89 -9.99 5.46
CA GLU A 79 -6.46 -10.96 6.47
C GLU A 79 -5.29 -10.43 7.32
N GLN A 80 -4.30 -9.77 6.69
CA GLN A 80 -3.20 -9.12 7.40
C GLN A 80 -3.68 -7.97 8.30
N ARG A 81 -4.55 -7.10 7.79
CA ARG A 81 -5.11 -5.98 8.59
C ARG A 81 -5.96 -6.48 9.75
N ALA A 82 -6.79 -7.50 9.53
CA ALA A 82 -7.59 -8.14 10.56
C ALA A 82 -6.71 -8.71 11.68
N ALA A 83 -5.61 -9.38 11.33
CA ALA A 83 -4.66 -9.89 12.31
C ALA A 83 -3.97 -8.79 13.14
N ILE A 84 -3.71 -7.62 12.55
CA ILE A 84 -3.08 -6.49 13.23
C ILE A 84 -4.09 -5.74 14.11
N ASN A 85 -5.29 -5.48 13.59
CA ASN A 85 -6.33 -4.69 14.26
C ASN A 85 -7.18 -5.50 15.25
N GLY A 86 -7.09 -6.84 15.21
CA GLY A 86 -7.94 -7.74 15.99
C GLY A 86 -9.41 -7.75 15.53
N THR A 87 -9.66 -7.42 14.26
CA THR A 87 -10.99 -7.32 13.65
C THR A 87 -11.30 -8.54 12.77
N ALA A 88 -12.54 -8.68 12.29
CA ALA A 88 -12.90 -9.72 11.32
C ALA A 88 -12.44 -9.35 9.90
N VAL A 89 -12.11 -10.36 9.09
CA VAL A 89 -11.65 -10.15 7.70
C VAL A 89 -12.73 -9.48 6.85
N GLU A 90 -14.00 -9.84 7.08
CA GLU A 90 -15.16 -9.30 6.38
C GLU A 90 -15.34 -7.80 6.67
N GLU A 91 -15.14 -7.38 7.91
CA GLU A 91 -15.20 -5.97 8.31
C GLU A 91 -14.12 -5.14 7.62
N GLU A 92 -12.92 -5.70 7.46
CA GLU A 92 -11.80 -5.06 6.75
C GLU A 92 -11.95 -5.06 5.22
N LEU A 93 -12.77 -5.96 4.67
CA LEU A 93 -13.16 -5.96 3.26
C LEU A 93 -14.26 -4.92 2.99
N GLU A 94 -15.22 -4.78 3.90
CA GLU A 94 -16.31 -3.81 3.83
C GLU A 94 -15.84 -2.37 4.07
N ARG A 95 -14.88 -2.15 4.98
CA ARG A 95 -14.26 -0.83 5.26
C ARG A 95 -13.51 -0.21 4.08
N GLY A 96 -13.27 -0.98 3.03
CA GLY A 96 -13.01 -0.42 1.72
C GLY A 96 -11.60 -0.67 1.20
N GLY A 97 -11.57 -1.34 0.06
CA GLY A 97 -10.47 -1.31 -0.91
C GLY A 97 -10.39 -0.01 -1.72
N TYR A 98 -10.80 1.14 -1.16
CA TYR A 98 -10.82 2.44 -1.86
C TYR A 98 -9.74 3.42 -1.43
N TYR A 99 -9.01 3.16 -0.34
CA TYR A 99 -7.99 4.09 0.13
C TYR A 99 -6.58 3.53 -0.04
N ARG A 100 -5.87 4.14 -0.98
CA ARG A 100 -4.42 4.08 -1.22
C ARG A 100 -3.57 4.38 0.04
N GLY A 101 -4.19 4.79 1.15
CA GLY A 101 -3.54 5.08 2.43
C GLY A 101 -3.46 3.89 3.41
N GLY A 102 -4.15 2.78 3.14
CA GLY A 102 -4.12 1.59 4.03
C GLY A 102 -2.94 0.64 3.78
N ASP A 103 -2.17 0.83 2.69
CA ASP A 103 -1.04 -0.05 2.35
C ASP A 103 0.13 0.10 3.33
N ASN A 104 0.24 1.24 4.04
CA ASN A 104 1.31 1.45 5.03
C ASN A 104 1.02 0.84 6.41
N LEU A 105 -0.25 0.53 6.75
CA LEU A 105 -0.60 0.07 8.10
C LEU A 105 0.10 -1.24 8.47
N VAL A 106 0.20 -2.17 7.52
CA VAL A 106 0.90 -3.45 7.73
C VAL A 106 2.40 -3.22 7.90
N GLU A 107 2.99 -2.39 7.04
CA GLU A 107 4.43 -2.12 7.08
C GLU A 107 4.84 -1.36 8.34
N ASP A 108 4.02 -0.39 8.77
CA ASP A 108 4.21 0.39 9.99
C ASP A 108 4.09 -0.51 11.23
N ALA A 109 3.09 -1.39 11.28
CA ALA A 109 2.94 -2.37 12.37
C ALA A 109 4.12 -3.34 12.43
N VAL A 110 4.59 -3.83 11.28
CA VAL A 110 5.77 -4.69 11.19
C VAL A 110 7.02 -3.93 11.66
N ARG A 111 7.21 -2.68 11.22
CA ARG A 111 8.36 -1.87 11.61
C ARG A 111 8.38 -1.60 13.11
N ALA A 112 7.25 -1.23 13.69
CA ALA A 112 7.12 -1.01 15.13
C ALA A 112 7.44 -2.29 15.91
N ARG A 113 6.89 -3.44 15.47
CA ARG A 113 7.15 -4.73 16.11
C ARG A 113 8.60 -5.18 15.95
N ALA A 114 9.19 -4.98 14.78
CA ALA A 114 10.58 -5.33 14.51
C ALA A 114 11.54 -4.50 15.37
N SER A 115 11.28 -3.19 15.53
CA SER A 115 12.09 -2.33 16.41
C SER A 115 12.06 -2.79 17.87
N ALA A 116 10.89 -3.20 18.37
CA ALA A 116 10.79 -3.76 19.73
C ALA A 116 11.58 -5.07 19.87
N LEU A 117 11.46 -5.96 18.88
CA LEU A 117 12.16 -7.25 18.88
C LEU A 117 13.67 -7.12 18.63
N GLU A 118 14.12 -6.04 18.00
CA GLU A 118 15.54 -5.80 17.72
C GLU A 118 16.36 -5.80 19.01
N ALA A 119 15.86 -5.20 20.08
CA ALA A 119 16.53 -5.20 21.37
C ALA A 119 16.69 -6.63 21.94
N ASP A 120 15.63 -7.44 21.88
CA ASP A 120 15.65 -8.83 22.34
C ASP A 120 16.63 -9.69 21.52
N ILE A 121 16.70 -9.46 20.21
CA ILE A 121 17.62 -10.17 19.31
C ILE A 121 19.07 -9.76 19.60
N LEU A 122 19.33 -8.46 19.76
CA LEU A 122 20.67 -7.95 20.09
C LEU A 122 21.16 -8.51 21.43
N ALA A 123 20.29 -8.63 22.43
CA ALA A 123 20.63 -9.14 23.75
C ALA A 123 21.11 -10.62 23.74
N GLN A 124 20.82 -11.38 22.68
CA GLN A 124 21.23 -12.79 22.56
C GLN A 124 22.71 -12.98 22.19
N SER A 125 23.40 -11.92 21.74
CA SER A 125 24.81 -12.00 21.32
C SER A 125 25.68 -11.03 22.12
N GLU A 126 26.95 -11.38 22.35
CA GLU A 126 27.88 -10.50 23.05
C GLU A 126 28.11 -9.18 22.30
N LEU A 127 28.20 -9.23 20.97
CA LEU A 127 28.27 -8.02 20.14
C LEU A 127 27.01 -7.17 20.28
N GLY A 128 25.82 -7.78 20.27
CA GLY A 128 24.57 -7.06 20.39
C GLY A 128 24.38 -6.44 21.78
N LYS A 129 24.82 -7.09 22.86
CA LYS A 129 24.90 -6.47 24.20
C LYS A 129 25.80 -5.24 24.22
N GLN A 130 26.96 -5.29 23.57
CA GLN A 130 27.84 -4.13 23.43
C GLN A 130 27.17 -3.00 22.64
N VAL A 131 26.46 -3.32 21.56
CA VAL A 131 25.69 -2.34 20.78
C VAL A 131 24.59 -1.71 21.62
N LEU A 132 23.85 -2.50 22.41
CA LEU A 132 22.81 -1.98 23.30
C LEU A 132 23.38 -1.06 24.37
N ALA A 133 24.51 -1.42 24.99
CA ALA A 133 25.20 -0.57 25.96
C ALA A 133 25.62 0.77 25.32
N LEU A 134 26.22 0.75 24.12
CA LEU A 134 26.61 1.96 23.41
C LEU A 134 25.40 2.82 22.98
N ARG A 135 24.26 2.21 22.64
CA ARG A 135 23.02 2.95 22.35
C ARG A 135 22.49 3.66 23.59
N ALA A 136 22.51 3.00 24.75
CA ALA A 136 22.13 3.62 26.02
C ALA A 136 23.06 4.79 26.38
N GLU A 137 24.38 4.66 26.21
CA GLU A 137 25.32 5.78 26.39
C GLU A 137 25.04 6.94 25.44
N LYS A 138 24.68 6.64 24.18
CA LYS A 138 24.32 7.67 23.19
C LYS A 138 23.05 8.44 23.57
N GLU A 139 22.04 7.77 24.11
CA GLU A 139 20.80 8.42 24.56
C GLU A 139 21.04 9.36 25.74
N ASN A 140 21.93 8.98 26.66
CA ASN A 140 22.31 9.79 27.82
C ASN A 140 23.45 10.79 27.54
N LEU A 141 23.85 10.96 26.27
CA LEU A 141 25.01 11.76 25.92
C LEU A 141 24.83 13.25 26.25
N LEU A 142 23.61 13.78 26.11
CA LEU A 142 23.33 15.17 26.46
C LEU A 142 23.50 15.42 27.96
N ASP A 143 22.94 14.54 28.79
CA ASP A 143 23.04 14.61 30.25
C ASP A 143 24.49 14.41 30.70
N THR A 144 25.22 13.50 30.04
CA THR A 144 26.65 13.30 30.26
C THR A 144 27.45 14.58 29.99
N VAL A 145 27.22 15.24 28.84
CA VAL A 145 27.91 16.48 28.48
C VAL A 145 27.55 17.60 29.45
N TRP A 146 26.28 17.70 29.83
CA TRP A 146 25.83 18.70 30.79
C TRP A 146 26.49 18.48 32.15
N LEU A 147 26.46 17.25 32.67
CA LEU A 147 27.16 16.87 33.91
C LEU A 147 28.65 17.16 33.86
N ALA A 148 29.33 16.91 32.75
CA ALA A 148 30.76 17.21 32.61
C ALA A 148 31.05 18.70 32.83
N THR A 149 30.16 19.57 32.36
CA THR A 149 30.30 21.04 32.40
C THR A 149 29.64 21.72 33.60
N CYS A 150 28.89 20.99 34.42
CA CYS A 150 28.13 21.54 35.54
C CYS A 150 28.96 21.83 36.79
N SER A 151 28.45 22.71 37.65
CA SER A 151 29.02 23.00 38.96
C SER A 151 28.97 21.78 39.89
N SER A 152 29.83 21.78 40.91
CA SER A 152 29.89 20.70 41.91
C SER A 152 28.57 20.48 42.66
N GLN A 153 27.81 21.55 42.91
CA GLN A 153 26.51 21.50 43.59
C GLN A 153 25.46 20.70 42.78
N ILE A 154 25.46 20.88 41.47
CA ILE A 154 24.55 20.17 40.56
C ILE A 154 24.96 18.70 40.44
N LYS A 155 26.27 18.40 40.38
CA LYS A 155 26.76 17.01 40.40
C LYS A 155 26.38 16.27 41.68
N GLU A 156 26.46 16.94 42.83
CA GLU A 156 26.05 16.38 44.12
C GLU A 156 24.54 16.13 44.19
N LEU A 157 23.74 17.08 43.69
CA LEU A 157 22.29 16.92 43.59
C LEU A 157 21.93 15.73 42.69
N TRP A 158 22.57 15.61 41.52
CA TRP A 158 22.36 14.50 40.60
C TRP A 158 22.68 13.15 41.24
N ALA A 159 23.80 13.03 41.94
CA ALA A 159 24.17 11.81 42.66
C ALA A 159 23.14 11.44 43.74
N LYS A 160 22.60 12.43 44.47
CA LYS A 160 21.55 12.21 45.48
C LYS A 160 20.23 11.77 44.85
N VAL A 161 19.86 12.34 43.70
CA VAL A 161 18.65 11.94 42.95
C VAL A 161 18.79 10.51 42.42
N ASN A 162 19.95 10.15 41.84
CA ASN A 162 20.20 8.78 41.39
C ASN A 162 20.14 7.78 42.54
N ALA A 163 20.72 8.12 43.71
CA ALA A 163 20.62 7.28 44.91
C ALA A 163 19.18 7.17 45.44
N LEU A 164 18.38 8.24 45.37
CA LEU A 164 16.96 8.20 45.76
C LEU A 164 16.13 7.30 44.85
N LEU A 165 16.49 7.23 43.56
CA LEU A 165 15.77 6.47 42.53
C LEU A 165 16.35 5.07 42.29
N ASP A 166 17.36 4.64 43.06
CA ASP A 166 18.12 3.40 42.87
C ASP A 166 18.69 3.25 41.44
N LEU A 167 19.05 4.38 40.81
CA LEU A 167 19.62 4.40 39.47
C LEU A 167 21.15 4.37 39.52
N SER A 168 21.74 3.46 38.73
CA SER A 168 23.19 3.44 38.51
C SER A 168 23.55 4.34 37.34
N PRO A 169 24.43 5.35 37.53
CA PRO A 169 24.88 6.19 36.42
C PRO A 169 25.62 5.37 35.36
N THR A 170 25.51 5.79 34.10
CA THR A 170 26.19 5.11 32.98
C THR A 170 27.72 5.24 33.09
N ALA A 171 28.46 4.50 32.26
CA ALA A 171 29.92 4.55 32.32
C ALA A 171 30.45 5.95 31.98
N LEU A 172 29.84 6.65 31.01
CA LEU A 172 30.25 8.01 30.66
C LEU A 172 29.82 9.04 31.73
N GLU A 173 28.65 8.89 32.32
CA GLU A 173 28.20 9.77 33.42
C GLU A 173 29.09 9.65 34.65
N GLN A 174 29.55 8.44 34.98
CA GLN A 174 30.52 8.23 36.06
C GLN A 174 31.82 8.97 35.83
N GLU A 175 32.30 9.02 34.58
CA GLU A 175 33.48 9.81 34.23
C GLU A 175 33.16 11.32 34.25
N ALA A 176 32.00 11.75 33.76
CA ALA A 176 31.57 13.15 33.77
C ALA A 176 31.44 13.73 35.19
N LEU A 177 30.98 12.95 36.15
CA LEU A 177 30.90 13.33 37.56
C LEU A 177 32.27 13.60 38.19
N LYS A 178 33.34 12.97 37.68
CA LYS A 178 34.72 13.13 38.18
C LYS A 178 35.44 14.34 37.58
N ILE A 179 34.93 14.93 36.49
CA ILE A 179 35.52 16.10 35.86
C ILE A 179 35.41 17.30 36.82
N ALA A 180 36.52 17.99 37.08
CA ALA A 180 36.49 19.20 37.90
C ALA A 180 35.67 20.29 37.20
N PRO A 181 34.73 20.96 37.90
CA PRO A 181 34.00 22.09 37.33
C PRO A 181 35.00 23.20 36.96
N VAL A 182 34.76 23.86 35.84
CA VAL A 182 35.56 25.02 35.43
C VAL A 182 35.30 26.13 36.45
N GLU A 183 36.35 26.62 37.11
CA GLU A 183 36.24 27.82 37.94
C GLU A 183 35.80 28.98 37.05
N GLU A 184 34.63 29.56 37.32
CA GLU A 184 34.22 30.80 36.67
C GLU A 184 35.21 31.91 37.06
N PRO A 185 35.71 32.71 36.10
CA PRO A 185 36.57 33.85 36.38
C PRO A 185 35.85 34.96 37.16
#